data_AF-A0A7S4LLI7-F1
#
_entry.id   AF-A0A7S4LLI7-F1
#
_cell.length_a   1.000
_cell.length_b   1.000
_cell.length_c   1.000
_cell.angle_alpha   90.00
_cell.angle_beta   90.00
_cell.angle_gamma   90.00
#
_symmetry.space_group_name_H-M   'P 1'
#
loop_
_entity.id
_entity.type
_entity.pdbx_description
1 polymer ?
#
loop_
_entity_poly.entity_id
_entity_poly.type
_entity_poly.pdbx_seq_one_letter_code
_entity_poly.pdbx_strand_id
1 'polypeptide(L)'
;FFFGAKMTEAMKTAFSKLDDLLSAGILSQADYQTRKDELIEKYMGGGDLSAPTFPTPPATTTLVTTVVPTVGKIMCATHNRLRSASCMEQVGAKDDGSPVYACIAMYQCKVPLAANDGTGFSPAAGKGGWGMQEYKRPSPVAPFCPPAKRPRYDQGWGGPNAWGAEDAWNAGPGMWGGMTPGNDKVTCMKHQKLRSQSSMVPQGNGWVCREDSACKTGNMEADAGLVYQCATHNRTRASNYLIQGEDGLWHCRPGKECKVSTKECVVVPYA
;
A
#
# COMPACT_ATOMS: atom_id res chain seq x y z
N PHE A 1 -8.10 51.51 -12.93
CA PHE A 1 -7.59 51.84 -11.59
C PHE A 1 -6.77 50.66 -11.07
N PHE A 2 -5.49 50.56 -11.41
CA PHE A 2 -4.62 49.62 -10.74
C PHE A 2 -3.25 50.25 -10.57
N PHE A 3 -2.77 50.18 -9.33
CA PHE A 3 -1.64 50.88 -8.79
C PHE A 3 -0.38 50.69 -9.64
N GLY A 4 0.16 51.78 -10.17
CA GLY A 4 1.58 51.90 -10.54
C GLY A 4 2.47 51.91 -9.30
N ALA A 5 2.19 51.04 -8.32
CA ALA A 5 3.06 50.82 -7.18
C ALA A 5 4.30 50.12 -7.74
N LYS A 6 5.42 50.85 -7.76
CA LYS A 6 6.72 50.29 -8.10
C LYS A 6 6.93 49.08 -7.21
N MET A 7 6.89 47.87 -7.80
CA MET A 7 7.33 46.66 -7.10
C MET A 7 8.69 46.97 -6.49
N THR A 8 8.82 46.75 -5.19
CA THR A 8 10.08 46.93 -4.50
C THR A 8 11.12 46.00 -5.14
N GLU A 9 12.38 46.43 -5.23
CA GLU A 9 13.47 45.58 -5.76
C GLU A 9 13.57 44.24 -4.99
N ALA A 10 13.17 44.24 -3.72
CA ALA A 10 13.05 43.03 -2.91
C ALA A 10 12.01 42.04 -3.46
N MET A 11 10.83 42.52 -3.89
CA MET A 11 9.77 41.67 -4.45
C MET A 11 10.20 41.08 -5.81
N LYS A 12 10.87 41.87 -6.66
CA LYS A 12 11.44 41.38 -7.92
C LYS A 12 12.48 40.29 -7.69
N THR A 13 13.36 40.48 -6.72
CA THR A 13 14.38 39.49 -6.34
C THR A 13 13.75 38.19 -5.82
N ALA A 14 12.68 38.29 -5.04
CA ALA A 14 11.95 37.13 -4.52
C ALA A 14 11.28 36.33 -5.64
N PHE A 15 10.63 37.00 -6.61
CA PHE A 15 10.03 36.30 -7.76
C PHE A 15 11.07 35.62 -8.64
N SER A 16 12.22 36.28 -8.91
CA SER A 16 13.30 35.65 -9.69
C SER A 16 13.77 34.34 -9.06
N LYS A 17 13.88 34.26 -7.73
CA LYS A 17 14.27 33.03 -7.03
C LYS A 17 13.21 31.93 -7.14
N LEU A 18 11.92 32.29 -7.14
CA LEU A 18 10.84 31.31 -7.35
C LEU A 18 10.85 30.77 -8.78
N ASP A 19 11.12 31.61 -9.78
CA ASP A 19 11.23 31.19 -11.18
C ASP A 19 12.44 30.25 -11.39
N ASP A 20 13.57 30.51 -10.71
CA ASP A 20 14.74 29.61 -10.73
C ASP A 20 14.42 28.23 -10.14
N LEU A 21 13.68 28.18 -9.02
CA LEU A 21 13.27 26.93 -8.36
C LEU A 21 12.27 26.13 -9.20
N LEU A 22 11.36 26.82 -9.89
CA LEU A 22 10.40 26.20 -10.80
C LEU A 22 11.13 25.63 -12.03
N SER A 23 12.06 26.39 -12.61
CA SER A 23 12.86 25.96 -13.77
C SER A 23 13.79 24.79 -13.44
N ALA A 24 14.27 24.71 -12.20
CA ALA A 24 15.06 23.59 -11.70
C ALA A 24 14.23 22.31 -11.42
N GLY A 25 12.90 22.37 -11.54
CA GLY A 25 12.00 21.25 -11.21
C GLY A 25 11.95 20.93 -9.71
N ILE A 26 12.44 21.83 -8.87
CA ILE A 26 12.45 21.67 -7.40
C ILE A 26 11.06 21.97 -6.85
N LEU A 27 10.35 22.90 -7.47
CA LEU A 27 9.00 23.30 -7.08
C LEU A 27 7.96 22.79 -8.09
N SER A 28 6.81 22.32 -7.61
CA SER A 28 5.67 22.07 -8.48
C SER A 28 5.01 23.39 -8.89
N GLN A 29 4.29 23.38 -10.02
CA GLN A 29 3.54 24.56 -10.49
C GLN A 29 2.51 25.04 -9.46
N ALA A 30 1.92 24.13 -8.68
CA ALA A 30 0.96 24.46 -7.63
C ALA A 30 1.64 25.17 -6.46
N ASP A 31 2.77 24.64 -5.98
CA ASP A 31 3.53 25.27 -4.88
C ASP A 31 4.07 26.66 -5.27
N TYR A 32 4.36 26.86 -6.55
CA TYR A 32 4.84 28.14 -7.06
C TYR A 32 3.78 29.21 -6.91
N GLN A 33 2.53 28.92 -7.27
CA GLN A 33 1.43 29.87 -7.13
C GLN A 33 1.15 30.19 -5.66
N THR A 34 1.11 29.17 -4.79
CA THR A 34 0.91 29.39 -3.34
C THR A 34 1.96 30.33 -2.76
N ARG A 35 3.25 30.10 -3.04
CA ARG A 35 4.34 30.96 -2.54
C ARG A 35 4.32 32.36 -3.16
N LYS A 36 3.88 32.46 -4.41
CA LYS A 36 3.71 33.74 -5.10
C LYS A 36 2.63 34.57 -4.41
N ASP A 37 1.51 33.96 -4.08
CA ASP A 37 0.38 34.61 -3.39
C ASP A 37 0.75 35.02 -1.96
N GLU A 38 1.47 34.17 -1.21
CA GLU A 38 2.01 34.50 0.11
C GLU A 38 2.94 35.73 0.09
N LEU A 39 3.81 35.85 -0.92
CA LEU A 39 4.66 37.03 -1.09
C LEU A 39 3.83 38.27 -1.40
N ILE A 40 2.81 38.15 -2.25
CA ILE A 40 1.92 39.27 -2.57
C ILE A 40 1.19 39.74 -1.31
N GLU A 41 0.62 38.83 -0.53
CA GLU A 41 -0.10 39.14 0.71
C GLU A 41 0.84 39.81 1.73
N LYS A 42 2.05 39.27 1.90
CA LYS A 42 3.05 39.85 2.83
C LYS A 42 3.45 41.28 2.45
N TYR A 43 3.63 41.57 1.16
CA TYR A 43 4.07 42.90 0.71
C TYR A 43 2.93 43.90 0.56
N MET A 44 1.71 43.46 0.28
CA MET A 44 0.54 44.34 0.21
C MET A 44 -0.13 44.56 1.57
N GLY A 45 0.04 43.64 2.54
CA GLY A 45 -0.57 43.68 3.86
C GLY A 45 0.02 44.69 4.85
N GLY A 46 1.03 45.48 4.47
CA GLY A 46 1.59 46.55 5.32
C GLY A 46 2.33 46.05 6.58
N GLY A 47 2.68 44.77 6.65
CA GLY A 47 3.45 44.19 7.75
C GLY A 47 4.91 44.62 7.72
N ASP A 48 5.54 44.72 8.89
CA ASP A 48 6.92 45.17 9.08
C ASP A 48 7.89 44.53 8.07
N LEU A 49 8.63 45.39 7.35
CA LEU A 49 9.55 45.10 6.22
C LEU A 49 10.82 44.33 6.62
N SER A 50 10.73 43.42 7.58
CA SER A 50 11.77 42.43 7.81
C SER A 50 11.86 41.51 6.60
N ALA A 51 13.00 41.56 5.90
CA ALA A 51 13.28 40.76 4.73
C ALA A 51 12.92 39.30 5.04
N PRO A 52 12.14 38.59 4.20
CA PRO A 52 11.90 37.18 4.40
C PRO A 52 13.25 36.48 4.46
N THR A 53 13.61 35.99 5.64
CA THR A 53 14.64 34.98 5.79
C THR A 53 14.10 33.75 5.10
N PHE A 54 14.36 33.64 3.80
CA PHE A 54 14.26 32.37 3.12
C PHE A 54 15.08 31.40 3.95
N PRO A 55 14.51 30.28 4.43
CA PRO A 55 15.32 29.27 5.07
C PRO A 55 16.42 28.96 4.06
N THR A 56 17.67 29.22 4.45
CA THR A 56 18.83 28.76 3.71
C THR A 56 18.53 27.29 3.41
N PRO A 57 18.48 26.86 2.14
CA PRO A 57 18.20 25.47 1.83
C PRO A 57 19.12 24.65 2.73
N PRO A 58 18.57 23.74 3.57
CA PRO A 58 19.39 23.02 4.53
C PRO A 58 20.56 22.46 3.76
N ALA A 59 21.78 22.86 4.15
CA ALA A 59 23.03 22.50 3.50
C ALA A 59 22.88 21.06 3.04
N THR A 60 22.87 20.87 1.70
CA THR A 60 22.44 19.67 1.00
C THR A 60 22.53 18.51 1.96
N THR A 61 21.40 18.18 2.61
CA THR A 61 21.38 17.07 3.53
C THR A 61 21.62 15.91 2.60
N THR A 62 22.89 15.48 2.55
CA THR A 62 23.29 14.25 1.91
C THR A 62 22.27 13.28 2.46
N LEU A 63 21.34 12.85 1.61
CA LEU A 63 20.46 11.75 1.91
C LEU A 63 21.45 10.62 2.10
N VAL A 64 21.92 10.45 3.34
CA VAL A 64 22.49 9.22 3.82
C VAL A 64 21.30 8.30 3.68
N THR A 65 21.21 7.72 2.49
CA THR A 65 20.39 6.58 2.19
C THR A 65 21.01 5.52 3.08
N THR A 66 20.60 5.50 4.35
CA THR A 66 20.97 4.45 5.28
C THR A 66 20.44 3.20 4.61
N VAL A 67 21.39 2.40 4.11
CA VAL A 67 21.10 1.20 3.34
C VAL A 67 20.29 0.31 4.27
N VAL A 68 18.97 0.32 4.07
CA VAL A 68 18.09 -0.61 4.77
C VAL A 68 18.58 -2.00 4.38
N PRO A 69 18.89 -2.89 5.33
CA PRO A 69 19.31 -4.24 5.00
C PRO A 69 18.25 -4.87 4.11
N THR A 70 18.58 -5.09 2.84
CA THR A 70 17.65 -5.46 1.77
C THR A 70 17.08 -6.87 1.94
N VAL A 71 17.63 -7.66 2.86
CA VAL A 71 17.22 -9.04 3.10
C VAL A 71 17.13 -9.29 4.60
N GLY A 72 15.92 -9.29 5.14
CA GLY A 72 15.71 -9.61 6.55
C GLY A 72 14.32 -9.27 7.05
N LYS A 73 13.91 -9.98 8.11
CA LYS A 73 12.77 -9.57 8.94
C LYS A 73 13.31 -8.70 10.08
N ILE A 74 12.75 -7.51 10.25
CA ILE A 74 13.13 -6.56 11.31
C ILE A 74 11.95 -6.44 12.29
N MET A 75 12.25 -6.29 13.59
CA MET A 75 11.23 -6.11 14.62
C MET A 75 10.77 -4.65 14.69
N CYS A 76 9.46 -4.41 14.59
CA CYS A 76 8.88 -3.07 14.71
C CYS A 76 8.85 -2.61 16.16
N ALA A 77 9.50 -1.50 16.47
CA ALA A 77 9.60 -0.97 17.84
C ALA A 77 8.24 -0.62 18.45
N THR A 78 7.26 -0.23 17.64
CA THR A 78 5.93 0.15 18.11
C THR A 78 5.07 -1.06 18.53
N HIS A 79 5.26 -2.22 17.89
CA HIS A 79 4.34 -3.36 18.04
C HIS A 79 5.05 -4.71 18.29
N ASN A 80 6.37 -4.71 18.47
CA ASN A 80 7.23 -5.88 18.69
C ASN A 80 6.95 -7.06 17.74
N ARG A 81 6.69 -6.77 16.45
CA ARG A 81 6.38 -7.79 15.44
C ARG A 81 7.38 -7.75 14.29
N LEU A 82 7.79 -8.93 13.84
CA LEU A 82 8.68 -9.09 12.68
C LEU A 82 7.95 -8.70 11.38
N ARG A 83 8.59 -7.84 10.60
CA ARG A 83 8.12 -7.31 9.30
C ARG A 83 9.25 -7.42 8.27
N SER A 84 8.90 -7.44 6.98
CA SER A 84 9.92 -7.27 5.95
C SER A 84 10.55 -5.88 6.08
N ALA A 85 11.86 -5.80 5.84
CA ALA A 85 12.58 -4.53 5.86
C ALA A 85 11.97 -3.45 4.95
N SER A 86 11.29 -3.86 3.87
CA SER A 86 10.57 -2.98 2.93
C SER A 86 9.35 -2.24 3.52
N CYS A 87 8.84 -2.66 4.68
CA CYS A 87 7.67 -2.03 5.31
C CYS A 87 8.05 -1.13 6.49
N MET A 88 9.35 -0.88 6.69
CA MET A 88 9.90 -0.28 7.90
C MET A 88 10.67 0.99 7.55
N GLU A 89 10.56 2.00 8.40
CA GLU A 89 11.33 3.24 8.36
C GLU A 89 12.12 3.39 9.67
N GLN A 90 13.33 3.93 9.58
CA GLN A 90 14.15 4.20 10.75
C GLN A 90 13.65 5.44 11.47
N VAL A 91 13.20 5.30 12.72
CA VAL A 91 12.63 6.39 13.53
C VAL A 91 13.62 6.97 14.54
N GLY A 92 14.79 6.35 14.70
CA GLY A 92 15.84 6.85 15.59
C GLY A 92 16.97 5.85 15.77
N ALA A 93 17.75 6.06 16.83
CA ALA A 93 18.75 5.13 17.33
C ALA A 93 18.61 5.00 18.85
N LYS A 94 18.94 3.82 19.39
CA LYS A 94 19.08 3.63 20.83
C LYS A 94 20.41 4.24 21.32
N ASP A 95 20.61 4.28 22.64
CA ASP A 95 21.84 4.80 23.26
C ASP A 95 23.12 4.03 22.84
N ASP A 96 22.97 2.78 22.39
CA ASP A 96 24.06 1.97 21.81
C ASP A 96 24.37 2.29 20.33
N GLY A 97 23.68 3.28 19.75
CA GLY A 97 23.78 3.64 18.34
C GLY A 97 23.04 2.68 17.39
N SER A 98 22.36 1.66 17.90
CA SER A 98 21.61 0.73 17.06
C SER A 98 20.34 1.38 16.50
N PRO A 99 20.03 1.21 15.19
CA PRO A 99 18.87 1.83 14.57
C PRO A 99 17.57 1.24 15.12
N VAL A 100 16.59 2.12 15.38
CA VAL A 100 15.23 1.76 15.77
C VAL A 100 14.33 1.91 14.55
N TYR A 101 13.59 0.85 14.21
CA TYR A 101 12.70 0.83 13.05
C TYR A 101 11.21 0.76 13.46
N ALA A 102 10.34 1.47 12.74
CA ALA A 102 8.89 1.43 12.91
C ALA A 102 8.16 1.20 11.58
N CYS A 103 6.88 0.80 11.64
CA CYS A 103 6.00 0.66 10.47
C CYS A 103 5.87 2.02 9.76
N ILE A 104 6.05 2.08 8.43
CA ILE A 104 5.76 3.30 7.65
C ILE A 104 4.27 3.65 7.81
N ALA A 105 3.94 4.93 7.99
CA ALA A 105 2.57 5.39 8.25
C ALA A 105 1.55 4.92 7.20
N MET A 106 1.95 4.80 5.94
CA MET A 106 1.11 4.30 4.85
C MET A 106 0.73 2.82 5.02
N TYR A 107 1.60 2.01 5.60
CA TYR A 107 1.31 0.63 5.98
C TYR A 107 0.84 0.63 7.42
N GLN A 108 -0.28 1.32 7.69
CA GLN A 108 -0.90 1.35 9.02
C GLN A 108 -0.94 -0.08 9.54
N CYS A 109 -0.14 -0.29 10.59
CA CYS A 109 0.06 -1.57 11.22
C CYS A 109 -1.33 -2.02 11.70
N LYS A 110 -1.97 -2.91 10.92
CA LYS A 110 -3.37 -3.31 11.11
C LYS A 110 -3.45 -4.31 12.26
N VAL A 111 -3.23 -3.82 13.46
CA VAL A 111 -3.58 -4.55 14.68
C VAL A 111 -5.08 -4.32 14.87
N PRO A 112 -5.93 -5.35 14.95
CA PRO A 112 -7.17 -5.17 15.69
C PRO A 112 -6.75 -4.75 17.10
N LEU A 113 -7.38 -3.72 17.65
CA LEU A 113 -7.35 -3.37 19.07
C LEU A 113 -7.94 -4.55 19.87
N ALA A 114 -7.24 -5.67 19.91
CA ALA A 114 -7.55 -6.80 20.75
C ALA A 114 -6.70 -6.64 22.01
N ALA A 115 -7.41 -6.40 23.11
CA ALA A 115 -7.01 -6.55 24.50
C ALA A 115 -5.49 -6.50 24.76
N ASN A 116 -5.04 -5.35 25.24
CA ASN A 116 -3.82 -5.22 26.01
C ASN A 116 -4.02 -6.06 27.31
N ASP A 117 -3.59 -7.31 27.30
CA ASP A 117 -3.36 -8.13 28.48
C ASP A 117 -2.25 -7.45 29.28
N GLY A 118 -2.66 -6.85 30.40
CA GLY A 118 -1.93 -5.83 31.15
C GLY A 118 -0.66 -6.29 31.86
N THR A 119 0.26 -6.95 31.17
CA THR A 119 1.64 -7.14 31.59
C THR A 119 2.53 -6.11 30.91
N GLY A 120 2.19 -4.83 31.12
CA GLY A 120 3.08 -3.72 30.81
C GLY A 120 4.10 -3.56 31.94
N PHE A 121 5.37 -3.82 31.63
CA PHE A 121 6.50 -3.41 32.45
C PHE A 121 6.62 -1.88 32.36
N SER A 122 6.13 -1.16 33.37
CA SER A 122 6.35 0.30 33.50
C SER A 122 7.66 0.55 34.24
N PRO A 123 8.63 1.31 33.69
CA PRO A 123 9.70 1.84 34.50
C PRO A 123 9.14 2.90 35.45
N ALA A 124 9.50 2.78 36.73
CA ALA A 124 9.00 3.59 37.82
C ALA A 124 9.30 5.09 37.63
N ALA A 125 8.25 5.91 37.68
CA ALA A 125 8.38 7.35 37.92
C ALA A 125 7.15 7.91 38.65
N GLY A 126 7.41 8.54 39.80
CA GLY A 126 6.70 9.73 40.27
C GLY A 126 5.29 9.54 40.83
N LYS A 127 5.20 9.49 42.17
CA LYS A 127 3.95 9.72 42.91
C LYS A 127 3.44 11.15 42.65
N GLY A 128 2.27 11.28 42.04
CA GLY A 128 1.51 12.53 41.94
C GLY A 128 0.03 12.20 41.86
N GLY A 129 -0.69 12.39 42.97
CA GLY A 129 -2.12 12.09 43.08
C GLY A 129 -2.97 13.11 42.32
N TRP A 130 -3.96 12.61 41.58
CA TRP A 130 -5.06 13.39 41.04
C TRP A 130 -6.36 12.61 41.26
N GLY A 131 -7.35 13.31 41.81
CA GLY A 131 -8.60 12.77 42.32
C GLY A 131 -9.52 12.20 41.24
N MET A 132 -10.18 11.10 41.58
CA MET A 132 -11.29 10.52 40.83
C MET A 132 -12.52 11.44 40.93
N GLN A 133 -12.97 11.98 39.79
CA GLN A 133 -14.39 12.30 39.61
C GLN A 133 -15.06 11.12 38.90
N GLU A 134 -16.04 10.56 39.60
CA GLU A 134 -16.86 9.42 39.20
C GLU A 134 -17.87 9.86 38.12
N TYR A 135 -17.55 9.63 36.84
CA TYR A 135 -18.51 9.80 35.75
C TYR A 135 -19.23 8.48 35.47
N LYS A 136 -20.48 8.37 35.95
CA LYS A 136 -21.44 7.35 35.52
C LYS A 136 -21.76 7.54 34.03
N ARG A 137 -21.37 6.59 33.18
CA ARG A 137 -21.88 6.49 31.80
C ARG A 137 -23.16 5.65 31.78
N PRO A 138 -24.25 6.11 31.14
CA PRO A 138 -25.38 5.24 30.83
C PRO A 138 -25.03 4.31 29.66
N SER A 139 -25.29 3.02 29.85
CA SER A 139 -25.14 1.96 28.86
C SER A 139 -26.36 1.92 27.94
N PRO A 140 -26.24 2.00 26.60
CA PRO A 140 -27.34 1.67 25.72
C PRO A 140 -27.37 0.16 25.47
N VAL A 141 -28.46 -0.47 25.90
CA VAL A 141 -28.80 -1.87 25.59
C VAL A 141 -29.08 -1.97 24.09
N ALA A 142 -28.21 -2.67 23.35
CA ALA A 142 -28.48 -3.04 21.97
C ALA A 142 -29.45 -4.25 21.93
N PRO A 143 -30.41 -4.30 20.99
CA PRO A 143 -31.31 -5.45 20.84
C PRO A 143 -30.55 -6.66 20.30
N PHE A 144 -30.80 -7.81 20.95
CA PHE A 144 -30.37 -9.14 20.56
C PHE A 144 -30.76 -9.45 19.09
N CYS A 145 -29.76 -9.68 18.24
CA CYS A 145 -29.94 -10.25 16.91
C CYS A 145 -29.67 -11.76 16.99
N PRO A 146 -30.63 -12.64 16.65
CA PRO A 146 -30.39 -14.09 16.68
C PRO A 146 -29.42 -14.51 15.55
N PRO A 147 -28.58 -15.54 15.77
CA PRO A 147 -27.60 -15.98 14.79
C PRO A 147 -28.29 -16.59 13.56
N ALA A 148 -27.98 -16.04 12.39
CA ALA A 148 -28.35 -16.61 11.10
C ALA A 148 -27.73 -18.02 10.97
N LYS A 149 -28.60 -19.02 10.82
CA LYS A 149 -28.24 -20.41 10.55
C LYS A 149 -27.46 -20.47 9.24
N ARG A 150 -26.22 -20.96 9.29
CA ARG A 150 -25.45 -21.34 8.11
C ARG A 150 -26.12 -22.58 7.49
N PRO A 151 -26.37 -22.64 6.17
CA PRO A 151 -26.80 -23.88 5.55
C PRO A 151 -25.66 -24.91 5.65
N ARG A 152 -25.94 -26.03 6.33
CA ARG A 152 -25.13 -27.26 6.28
C ARG A 152 -25.12 -27.75 4.84
N TYR A 153 -23.95 -27.72 4.21
CA TYR A 153 -23.66 -28.57 3.05
C TYR A 153 -23.33 -29.96 3.61
N ASP A 154 -24.39 -30.72 3.89
CA ASP A 154 -24.27 -32.08 4.38
C ASP A 154 -25.42 -32.88 3.77
N GLN A 155 -25.25 -33.22 2.49
CA GLN A 155 -26.09 -34.19 1.76
C GLN A 155 -25.38 -34.61 0.46
N GLY A 156 -24.75 -35.78 0.54
CA GLY A 156 -24.96 -36.83 -0.46
C GLY A 156 -24.39 -36.61 -1.86
N TRP A 157 -23.11 -36.93 -2.02
CA TRP A 157 -22.64 -37.59 -3.25
C TRP A 157 -22.03 -38.94 -2.86
N GLY A 158 -22.90 -39.83 -2.37
CA GLY A 158 -22.64 -41.27 -2.34
C GLY A 158 -23.08 -41.87 -3.67
N GLY A 159 -22.11 -42.23 -4.50
CA GLY A 159 -22.29 -43.08 -5.68
C GLY A 159 -21.40 -44.33 -5.54
N PRO A 160 -21.88 -45.53 -5.90
CA PRO A 160 -21.43 -46.78 -5.30
C PRO A 160 -20.37 -47.50 -6.13
N ASN A 161 -19.13 -47.52 -5.66
CA ASN A 161 -18.16 -48.55 -6.03
C ASN A 161 -17.73 -49.28 -4.74
N ALA A 162 -18.67 -50.04 -4.18
CA ALA A 162 -18.41 -51.04 -3.18
C ALA A 162 -17.90 -52.32 -3.88
N TRP A 163 -16.59 -52.44 -3.98
CA TRP A 163 -15.86 -53.71 -3.93
C TRP A 163 -15.03 -53.55 -2.65
N GLY A 164 -15.43 -54.10 -1.51
CA GLY A 164 -15.40 -55.53 -1.24
C GLY A 164 -13.95 -55.95 -0.94
N ALA A 165 -13.72 -56.47 0.27
CA ALA A 165 -12.47 -57.05 0.79
C ALA A 165 -11.56 -56.11 1.61
N GLU A 166 -12.02 -55.93 2.84
CA GLU A 166 -11.26 -55.76 4.07
C GLU A 166 -10.20 -56.86 4.31
N ASP A 167 -9.04 -56.82 3.65
CA ASP A 167 -7.87 -57.68 3.99
C ASP A 167 -6.54 -57.14 3.41
N ALA A 168 -6.12 -55.91 3.77
CA ALA A 168 -4.85 -55.35 3.25
C ALA A 168 -4.05 -54.49 4.25
N TRP A 169 -4.14 -54.74 5.55
CA TRP A 169 -3.32 -54.07 6.58
C TRP A 169 -1.92 -54.69 6.75
N ASN A 170 -1.39 -55.40 5.75
CA ASN A 170 -0.06 -55.99 5.82
C ASN A 170 0.70 -56.00 4.47
N ALA A 171 0.64 -54.90 3.73
CA ALA A 171 1.47 -54.66 2.55
C ALA A 171 2.39 -53.46 2.79
N GLY A 172 3.63 -53.77 3.20
CA GLY A 172 4.88 -53.13 2.77
C GLY A 172 5.04 -51.58 2.84
N PRO A 173 6.09 -51.06 3.50
CA PRO A 173 6.55 -49.70 3.26
C PRO A 173 7.23 -49.63 1.89
N GLY A 174 6.46 -49.36 0.84
CA GLY A 174 6.98 -49.13 -0.50
C GLY A 174 5.87 -48.91 -1.50
N MET A 175 6.04 -47.90 -2.37
CA MET A 175 5.21 -47.59 -3.56
C MET A 175 4.22 -46.42 -3.49
N TRP A 176 4.26 -45.56 -2.46
CA TRP A 176 3.84 -44.16 -2.66
C TRP A 176 5.01 -43.38 -3.24
N GLY A 177 5.18 -43.56 -4.55
CA GLY A 177 6.27 -43.04 -5.36
C GLY A 177 6.51 -41.55 -5.13
N GLY A 178 7.67 -41.29 -4.52
CA GLY A 178 8.58 -40.18 -4.77
C GLY A 178 8.02 -39.00 -5.56
N MET A 179 7.71 -37.94 -4.83
CA MET A 179 7.94 -36.58 -5.31
C MET A 179 9.41 -36.47 -5.71
N THR A 180 9.72 -36.70 -6.99
CA THR A 180 11.07 -36.54 -7.52
C THR A 180 11.50 -35.07 -7.34
N PRO A 181 12.66 -34.79 -6.73
CA PRO A 181 13.23 -33.45 -6.62
C PRO A 181 13.74 -33.04 -8.01
N GLY A 182 12.86 -32.44 -8.81
CA GLY A 182 13.17 -31.98 -10.16
C GLY A 182 12.17 -30.93 -10.61
N ASN A 183 11.85 -29.99 -9.72
CA ASN A 183 10.93 -28.89 -10.03
C ASN A 183 11.70 -27.74 -10.69
N ASP A 184 12.44 -28.08 -11.76
CA ASP A 184 13.17 -27.11 -12.57
C ASP A 184 12.15 -26.30 -13.35
N LYS A 185 11.69 -25.24 -12.69
CA LYS A 185 10.85 -24.23 -13.29
C LYS A 185 11.75 -23.24 -14.00
N VAL A 186 11.62 -23.18 -15.31
CA VAL A 186 12.35 -22.26 -16.19
C VAL A 186 11.40 -21.18 -16.70
N THR A 187 11.92 -19.98 -16.90
CA THR A 187 11.14 -18.82 -17.36
C THR A 187 11.16 -18.74 -18.87
N CYS A 188 9.98 -18.66 -19.50
CA CYS A 188 9.88 -18.45 -20.95
C CYS A 188 10.42 -17.10 -21.38
N MET A 189 11.37 -17.08 -22.33
CA MET A 189 11.90 -15.83 -22.89
C MET A 189 10.85 -15.00 -23.62
N LYS A 190 9.86 -15.64 -24.27
CA LYS A 190 8.80 -14.92 -25.01
C LYS A 190 7.75 -14.29 -24.08
N HIS A 191 7.34 -15.00 -23.02
CA HIS A 191 6.18 -14.62 -22.19
C HIS A 191 6.51 -14.37 -20.71
N GLN A 192 7.77 -14.50 -20.31
CA GLN A 192 8.27 -14.32 -18.95
C GLN A 192 7.51 -15.09 -17.84
N LYS A 193 6.93 -16.24 -18.19
CA LYS A 193 6.17 -17.08 -17.26
C LYS A 193 6.96 -18.32 -16.87
N LEU A 194 6.97 -18.64 -15.58
CA LEU A 194 7.56 -19.87 -15.02
C LEU A 194 6.77 -21.09 -15.48
N ARG A 195 7.45 -22.05 -16.12
CA ARG A 195 6.90 -23.33 -16.58
C ARG A 195 7.85 -24.47 -16.21
N SER A 196 7.34 -25.69 -16.19
CA SER A 196 8.20 -26.87 -16.07
C SER A 196 9.10 -26.97 -17.29
N GLN A 197 10.35 -27.36 -17.09
CA GLN A 197 11.34 -27.59 -18.15
C GLN A 197 10.84 -28.55 -19.24
N SER A 198 9.96 -29.49 -18.90
CA SER A 198 9.31 -30.42 -19.83
C SER A 198 8.41 -29.76 -20.90
N SER A 199 7.90 -28.55 -20.63
CA SER A 199 7.04 -27.80 -21.56
C SER A 199 7.82 -26.74 -22.35
N MET A 200 9.15 -26.80 -22.29
CA MET A 200 10.04 -25.79 -22.86
C MET A 200 11.13 -26.42 -23.72
N VAL A 201 11.53 -25.70 -24.77
CA VAL A 201 12.64 -26.04 -25.65
C VAL A 201 13.74 -24.99 -25.43
N PRO A 202 15.00 -25.41 -25.22
CA PRO A 202 16.11 -24.46 -25.18
C PRO A 202 16.27 -23.83 -26.58
N GLN A 203 16.30 -22.50 -26.63
CA GLN A 203 16.48 -21.72 -27.85
C GLN A 203 17.51 -20.61 -27.59
N GLY A 204 18.75 -20.84 -28.00
CA GLY A 204 19.87 -19.93 -27.73
C GLY A 204 20.17 -19.80 -26.24
N ASN A 205 20.15 -18.57 -25.71
CA ASN A 205 20.47 -18.26 -24.32
C ASN A 205 19.30 -18.41 -23.34
N GLY A 206 18.18 -19.02 -23.76
CA GLY A 206 17.03 -19.18 -22.88
C GLY A 206 16.07 -20.28 -23.31
N TRP A 207 14.91 -20.30 -22.66
CA TRP A 207 13.90 -21.34 -22.84
C TRP A 207 12.65 -20.75 -23.50
N VAL A 208 12.09 -21.44 -24.49
CA VAL A 208 10.87 -21.03 -25.20
C VAL A 208 9.82 -22.14 -25.11
N CYS A 209 8.54 -21.80 -25.00
CA CYS A 209 7.46 -22.80 -24.97
C CYS A 209 7.43 -23.58 -26.30
N ARG A 210 7.15 -24.89 -26.22
CA ARG A 210 6.86 -25.70 -27.41
C ARG A 210 5.56 -25.22 -28.08
N GLU A 211 5.36 -25.58 -29.34
CA GLU A 211 4.15 -25.23 -30.11
C GLU A 211 2.89 -25.93 -29.57
N ASP A 212 3.02 -27.19 -29.13
CA ASP A 212 1.94 -28.00 -28.54
C ASP A 212 1.48 -27.51 -27.15
N SER A 213 2.39 -26.84 -26.46
CA SER A 213 2.22 -26.26 -25.15
C SER A 213 2.56 -24.78 -25.20
N ALA A 214 2.14 -24.15 -26.31
CA ALA A 214 2.20 -22.71 -26.50
C ALA A 214 1.68 -22.07 -25.24
N CYS A 215 2.40 -21.05 -24.76
CA CYS A 215 2.01 -20.40 -23.54
C CYS A 215 0.56 -19.98 -23.72
N LYS A 216 -0.32 -20.51 -22.86
CA LYS A 216 -1.66 -19.94 -22.66
C LYS A 216 -1.44 -18.60 -21.97
N THR A 217 -0.82 -17.68 -22.70
CA THR A 217 -0.87 -16.26 -22.50
C THR A 217 -2.33 -15.99 -22.73
N GLY A 218 -3.12 -15.97 -21.66
CA GLY A 218 -4.48 -15.49 -21.74
C GLY A 218 -4.38 -14.01 -22.07
N ASN A 219 -4.15 -13.70 -23.34
CA ASN A 219 -4.19 -12.37 -23.94
C ASN A 219 -3.76 -11.21 -23.03
N MET A 220 -2.65 -11.36 -22.30
CA MET A 220 -2.11 -10.29 -21.43
C MET A 220 -1.22 -9.33 -22.21
N GLU A 221 -1.13 -9.49 -23.54
CA GLU A 221 -0.11 -8.87 -24.38
C GLU A 221 -0.56 -7.59 -25.10
N ALA A 222 -1.67 -6.97 -24.71
CA ALA A 222 -2.02 -5.64 -25.23
C ALA A 222 -2.55 -4.66 -24.18
N ASP A 223 -2.70 -5.08 -22.93
CA ASP A 223 -3.18 -4.19 -21.88
C ASP A 223 -2.30 -4.42 -20.65
N ALA A 224 -1.23 -3.64 -20.57
CA ALA A 224 -0.16 -3.74 -19.59
C ALA A 224 -0.67 -3.42 -18.18
N GLY A 225 -1.54 -4.26 -17.63
CA GLY A 225 -2.05 -4.17 -16.26
C GLY A 225 -2.48 -2.76 -15.87
N LEU A 226 -2.97 -1.95 -16.81
CA LEU A 226 -3.37 -0.58 -16.51
C LEU A 226 -4.61 -0.66 -15.64
N VAL A 227 -4.37 -0.39 -14.35
CA VAL A 227 -5.42 -0.35 -13.33
C VAL A 227 -5.87 1.09 -13.24
N TYR A 228 -7.14 1.32 -13.60
CA TYR A 228 -7.77 2.63 -13.49
C TYR A 228 -8.76 2.65 -12.33
N GLN A 229 -9.08 3.83 -11.84
CA GLN A 229 -10.05 4.03 -10.77
C GLN A 229 -11.43 4.35 -11.39
N CYS A 230 -12.45 3.58 -11.01
CA CYS A 230 -13.82 3.82 -11.46
C CYS A 230 -14.36 5.13 -10.86
N ALA A 231 -14.77 6.10 -11.66
CA ALA A 231 -15.28 7.40 -11.19
C ALA A 231 -16.56 7.28 -10.35
N THR A 232 -17.41 6.28 -10.62
CA THR A 232 -18.67 6.11 -9.89
C THR A 232 -18.47 5.52 -8.48
N HIS A 233 -17.43 4.71 -8.28
CA HIS A 233 -17.26 3.93 -7.05
C HIS A 233 -15.89 4.10 -6.37
N ASN A 234 -14.98 4.84 -7.00
CA ASN A 234 -13.59 5.04 -6.60
C ASN A 234 -12.78 3.76 -6.35
N ARG A 235 -13.11 2.67 -7.05
CA ARG A 235 -12.40 1.39 -6.94
C ARG A 235 -11.49 1.17 -8.12
N THR A 236 -10.28 0.69 -7.83
CA THR A 236 -9.32 0.27 -8.83
C THR A 236 -9.75 -1.03 -9.51
N ARG A 237 -9.72 -1.02 -10.85
CA ARG A 237 -10.11 -2.15 -11.72
C ARG A 237 -9.16 -2.21 -12.90
N ALA A 238 -8.95 -3.41 -13.43
CA ALA A 238 -8.30 -3.55 -14.72
C ALA A 238 -9.16 -2.85 -15.79
N SER A 239 -8.51 -2.19 -16.74
CA SER A 239 -9.06 -1.60 -17.96
C SER A 239 -10.18 -2.43 -18.62
N ASN A 240 -10.05 -3.76 -18.67
CA ASN A 240 -11.06 -4.69 -19.22
C ASN A 240 -12.48 -4.56 -18.62
N TYR A 241 -12.59 -4.04 -17.39
CA TYR A 241 -13.86 -3.84 -16.68
C TYR A 241 -14.37 -2.40 -16.73
N LEU A 242 -13.58 -1.50 -17.32
CA LEU A 242 -13.88 -0.09 -17.39
C LEU A 242 -14.07 0.35 -18.85
N ILE A 243 -14.83 1.42 -19.04
CA ILE A 243 -15.01 2.13 -20.30
C ILE A 243 -14.71 3.59 -20.05
N GLN A 244 -13.95 4.22 -20.94
CA GLN A 244 -13.67 5.64 -20.86
C GLN A 244 -14.91 6.42 -21.33
N GLY A 245 -15.41 7.32 -20.49
CA GLY A 245 -16.50 8.24 -20.82
C GLY A 245 -16.04 9.41 -21.68
N GLU A 246 -16.98 10.23 -22.14
CA GLU A 246 -16.70 11.45 -22.92
C GLU A 246 -15.95 12.50 -22.11
N ASP A 247 -16.08 12.46 -20.78
CA ASP A 247 -15.37 13.26 -19.80
C ASP A 247 -13.92 12.81 -19.57
N GLY A 248 -13.50 11.73 -20.21
CA GLY A 248 -12.19 11.11 -20.02
C GLY A 248 -12.06 10.29 -18.72
N LEU A 249 -13.13 10.19 -17.93
CA LEU A 249 -13.16 9.38 -16.71
C LEU A 249 -13.48 7.91 -17.03
N TRP A 250 -13.09 7.01 -16.13
CA TRP A 250 -13.31 5.57 -16.30
C TRP A 250 -14.55 5.11 -15.55
N HIS A 251 -15.54 4.58 -16.28
CA HIS A 251 -16.78 4.03 -15.71
C HIS A 251 -16.82 2.51 -15.81
N CYS A 252 -17.58 1.84 -14.95
CA CYS A 252 -17.77 0.39 -15.09
C CYS A 252 -18.54 0.07 -16.37
N ARG A 253 -18.12 -0.97 -17.09
CA ARG A 253 -18.93 -1.54 -18.17
C ARG A 253 -20.27 -2.06 -17.62
N PRO A 254 -21.39 -1.87 -18.34
CA PRO A 254 -22.69 -2.45 -17.98
C PRO A 254 -22.60 -3.97 -17.74
N GLY A 255 -23.17 -4.48 -16.64
CA GLY A 255 -23.10 -5.90 -16.27
C GLY A 255 -21.75 -6.34 -15.65
N LYS A 256 -20.77 -5.44 -15.56
CA LYS A 256 -19.51 -5.62 -14.82
C LYS A 256 -19.34 -4.52 -13.75
N GLU A 257 -20.46 -4.10 -13.18
CA GLU A 257 -20.49 -3.06 -12.15
C GLU A 257 -19.64 -3.43 -10.93
N CYS A 258 -19.13 -2.40 -10.26
CA CYS A 258 -18.48 -2.60 -8.99
C CYS A 258 -19.46 -3.24 -8.00
N LYS A 259 -19.14 -4.46 -7.56
CA LYS A 259 -19.82 -5.07 -6.41
C LYS A 259 -19.57 -4.20 -5.17
N VAL A 260 -20.54 -3.37 -4.82
CA VAL A 260 -20.56 -2.66 -3.54
C VAL A 260 -20.58 -3.71 -2.44
N SER A 261 -19.42 -3.93 -1.82
CA SER A 261 -19.40 -4.53 -0.50
C SER A 261 -20.08 -3.52 0.41
N THR A 262 -21.09 -3.93 1.16
CA THR A 262 -21.91 -3.12 2.09
C THR A 262 -21.13 -2.34 3.17
N LYS A 263 -19.80 -2.35 3.13
CA LYS A 263 -18.97 -1.41 3.87
C LYS A 263 -18.91 -0.11 3.09
N GLU A 264 -19.88 0.75 3.39
CA GLU A 264 -19.96 2.20 3.14
C GLU A 264 -18.87 2.75 2.21
N CYS A 265 -19.21 2.86 0.92
CA CYS A 265 -18.51 3.78 0.04
C CYS A 265 -18.91 5.19 0.46
N VAL A 266 -18.10 5.83 1.31
CA VAL A 266 -18.22 7.27 1.59
C VAL A 266 -17.87 7.98 0.30
N VAL A 267 -18.89 8.47 -0.41
CA VAL A 267 -18.72 9.37 -1.54
C VAL A 267 -18.14 10.65 -0.95
N VAL A 268 -16.85 10.89 -1.18
CA VAL A 268 -16.23 12.17 -0.83
C VAL A 268 -16.64 13.13 -1.94
N PRO A 269 -17.45 14.17 -1.67
CA PRO A 269 -17.74 15.18 -2.67
C PRO A 269 -16.42 15.87 -3.03
N TYR A 270 -16.04 15.83 -4.31
CA TYR A 270 -15.02 16.71 -4.85
C TYR A 270 -15.65 18.12 -4.92
N ALA A 271 -15.13 19.02 -4.09
CA ALA A 271 -15.43 20.45 -4.12
C ALA A 271 -14.40 21.19 -4.97
#